data_AF-A0A3N5EYE7-F1
#
_entry.id   AF-A0A3N5EYE7-F1
#
_cell.length_a   1.000
_cell.length_b   1.000
_cell.length_c   1.000
_cell.angle_alpha   90.00
_cell.angle_beta   90.00
_cell.angle_gamma   90.00
#
_symmetry.space_group_name_H-M   'P 1'
#
loop_
_entity.id
_entity.type
_entity.pdbx_description
1 polymer ?
#
loop_
_entity_poly.entity_id
_entity_poly.type
_entity_poly.pdbx_seq_one_letter_code
_entity_poly.pdbx_strand_id
1 'polypeptide(L)'
;MRTLALSFPGFSYEDLHNAERLAELTRRFYDTVRLADPALMERFDGYRETKGVGLRDVDISAILLDMAPHLSRFVAKLFGVENECREMMVRASREQIIFVFKREFVVRRVVRKYSTESVAGLNEARLTKQMDALLEGFSGVPHDDPELRISAVVTELLEHERFLKNPLPPASLEYLGMLAQRLAGREALKDLLPVEATEPALKHLLAEVMGVIERWVALQYYRRSAATEEWISFRLPHPVDYNHLVETHPLDGPVPDSNIGPAGHYRRRDGFDLTDPRFGPREVMSEIDYCIFCHERSKYSCSKGMKEGDAFKKNPLGYTLKGCPLNQKISESHVLKARGDSLGALALIIIDNPMVPGTGHRICNDCMKSCIFQKQDPVNIPQAETGILTDVLNLPWGFEIYSLLTRWNPLNIRQPHALSYNGLNILVVGLGPAGYTLAHYFLNEGFGVVGIDGL
;
A
#
# COMPACT_ATOMS: atom_id res chain seq x y z
N MET A 1 -38.34 -9.47 -3.03
CA MET A 1 -37.15 -8.63 -2.81
C MET A 1 -36.58 -8.96 -1.45
N ARG A 2 -35.28 -9.30 -1.34
CA ARG A 2 -34.62 -9.39 -0.03
C ARG A 2 -34.45 -7.96 0.47
N THR A 3 -34.98 -7.64 1.64
CA THR A 3 -34.73 -6.34 2.29
C THR A 3 -33.25 -6.27 2.64
N LEU A 4 -32.58 -5.23 2.16
CA LEU A 4 -31.20 -4.91 2.53
C LEU A 4 -31.17 -4.62 4.04
N ALA A 5 -30.53 -5.49 4.82
CA ALA A 5 -30.50 -5.40 6.27
C ALA A 5 -29.11 -5.01 6.77
N LEU A 6 -29.05 -3.97 7.60
CA LEU A 6 -27.83 -3.55 8.28
C LEU A 6 -27.59 -4.37 9.54
N SER A 7 -26.34 -4.45 9.96
CA SER A 7 -25.91 -5.13 11.20
C SER A 7 -25.87 -4.17 12.41
N PHE A 8 -26.64 -3.06 12.35
CA PHE A 8 -26.58 -1.98 13.34
C PHE A 8 -27.94 -1.70 14.00
N PRO A 9 -28.08 -1.89 15.33
CA PRO A 9 -29.35 -1.70 16.02
C PRO A 9 -29.93 -0.28 15.86
N GLY A 10 -31.20 -0.21 15.48
CA GLY A 10 -31.96 1.03 15.37
C GLY A 10 -31.64 1.86 14.13
N PHE A 11 -31.03 1.26 13.09
CA PHE A 11 -30.88 1.82 11.75
C PHE A 11 -31.30 0.79 10.69
N SER A 12 -32.09 1.21 9.72
CA SER A 12 -32.36 0.45 8.49
C SER A 12 -31.48 0.94 7.34
N TYR A 13 -31.47 0.23 6.21
CA TYR A 13 -30.74 0.67 5.03
C TYR A 13 -31.26 2.02 4.49
N GLU A 14 -32.58 2.23 4.52
CA GLU A 14 -33.24 3.46 4.07
C GLU A 14 -32.81 4.67 4.89
N ASP A 15 -32.54 4.48 6.19
CA ASP A 15 -32.03 5.55 7.06
C ASP A 15 -30.71 6.14 6.55
N LEU A 16 -29.88 5.35 5.85
CA LEU A 16 -28.63 5.86 5.27
C LEU A 16 -28.88 6.88 4.16
N HIS A 17 -30.08 6.97 3.61
CA HIS A 17 -30.50 7.92 2.58
C HIS A 17 -31.26 9.14 3.13
N ASN A 18 -31.43 9.22 4.45
CA ASN A 18 -32.11 10.34 5.10
C ASN A 18 -31.09 11.23 5.83
N ALA A 19 -31.08 12.53 5.53
CA ALA A 19 -30.13 13.49 6.09
C ALA A 19 -30.19 13.60 7.63
N GLU A 20 -31.39 13.60 8.23
CA GLU A 20 -31.54 13.68 9.69
C GLU A 20 -30.99 12.42 10.37
N ARG A 21 -31.17 11.26 9.73
CA ARG A 21 -30.64 9.98 10.22
C ARG A 21 -29.13 9.88 10.03
N LEU A 22 -28.56 10.47 8.97
CA LEU A 22 -27.10 10.62 8.84
C LEU A 22 -26.51 11.56 9.89
N ALA A 23 -27.22 12.62 10.27
CA ALA A 23 -26.83 13.49 11.38
C ALA A 23 -26.84 12.73 12.72
N GLU A 24 -27.84 11.88 12.95
CA GLU A 24 -27.86 10.96 14.10
C GLU A 24 -26.71 9.95 14.06
N LEU A 25 -26.42 9.35 12.91
CA LEU A 25 -25.32 8.41 12.73
C LEU A 25 -23.97 9.06 13.05
N THR A 26 -23.79 10.32 12.64
CA THR A 26 -22.62 11.15 12.99
C THR A 26 -22.46 11.30 14.50
N ARG A 27 -23.54 11.64 15.21
CA ARG A 27 -23.52 11.76 16.68
C ARG A 27 -23.16 10.42 17.34
N ARG A 28 -23.80 9.33 16.91
CA ARG A 28 -23.52 7.99 17.43
C ARG A 28 -22.07 7.57 17.21
N PHE A 29 -21.48 7.92 16.06
CA PHE A 29 -20.06 7.69 15.80
C PHE A 29 -19.18 8.45 16.82
N TYR A 30 -19.40 9.76 16.98
CA TYR A 30 -18.63 10.55 17.95
C TYR A 30 -18.80 10.08 19.39
N ASP A 31 -20.01 9.69 19.80
CA ASP A 31 -20.25 9.11 21.13
C ASP A 31 -19.52 7.78 21.31
N THR A 32 -19.46 6.96 20.25
CA THR A 32 -18.68 5.71 20.26
C THR A 32 -17.19 5.98 20.44
N VAL A 33 -16.63 6.97 19.74
CA VAL A 33 -15.22 7.36 19.91
C VAL A 33 -14.99 7.94 21.30
N ARG A 34 -15.86 8.82 21.79
CA ARG A 34 -15.76 9.42 23.12
C ARG A 34 -15.73 8.39 24.25
N LEU A 35 -16.51 7.32 24.12
CA LEU A 35 -16.52 6.21 25.08
C LEU A 35 -15.25 5.36 25.00
N ALA A 36 -14.67 5.18 23.81
CA ALA A 36 -13.50 4.34 23.60
C ALA A 36 -12.17 5.06 23.88
N ASP A 37 -12.06 6.32 23.47
CA ASP A 37 -10.89 7.18 23.60
C ASP A 37 -11.31 8.66 23.78
N PRO A 38 -11.59 9.08 25.03
CA PRO A 38 -12.00 10.45 25.34
C PRO A 38 -10.96 11.50 24.93
N ALA A 39 -9.66 11.19 25.05
CA ALA A 39 -8.58 12.11 24.74
C ALA A 39 -8.46 12.35 23.24
N LEU A 40 -8.60 11.29 22.43
CA LEU A 40 -8.67 11.44 20.97
C LEU A 40 -9.85 12.31 20.56
N MET A 41 -11.03 12.08 21.16
CA MET A 41 -12.22 12.87 20.85
C MET A 41 -12.03 14.35 21.20
N GLU A 42 -11.43 14.67 22.36
CA GLU A 42 -11.11 16.05 22.75
C GLU A 42 -10.21 16.75 21.73
N ARG A 43 -9.14 16.09 21.26
CA ARG A 43 -8.27 16.63 20.20
C ARG A 43 -9.03 16.82 18.89
N PHE A 44 -9.90 15.88 18.53
CA PHE A 44 -10.69 15.96 17.30
C PHE A 44 -11.76 17.07 17.37
N ASP A 45 -12.39 17.27 18.52
CA ASP A 45 -13.32 18.38 18.77
C ASP A 45 -12.59 19.72 18.66
N GLY A 46 -11.40 19.84 19.25
CA GLY A 46 -10.54 21.02 19.06
C GLY A 46 -10.19 21.28 17.60
N TYR A 47 -9.87 20.23 16.81
CA TYR A 47 -9.66 20.36 15.37
C TYR A 47 -10.91 20.84 14.62
N ARG A 48 -12.08 20.27 14.93
CA ARG A 48 -13.36 20.64 14.32
C ARG A 48 -13.75 22.08 14.60
N GLU A 49 -13.69 22.49 15.86
CA GLU A 49 -14.10 23.83 16.31
C GLU A 49 -13.20 24.92 15.74
N THR A 50 -11.89 24.69 15.74
CA THR A 50 -10.91 25.63 15.18
C THR A 50 -10.79 25.55 13.66
N LYS A 51 -11.41 24.55 13.01
CA LYS A 51 -11.22 24.22 11.60
C LYS A 51 -9.75 24.07 11.20
N GLY A 52 -8.92 23.60 12.15
CA GLY A 52 -7.47 23.46 11.98
C GLY A 52 -6.66 24.74 12.17
N VAL A 53 -7.28 25.87 12.50
CA VAL A 53 -6.55 27.11 12.81
C VAL A 53 -5.65 26.89 14.02
N GLY A 54 -4.35 27.18 13.86
CA GLY A 54 -3.34 27.00 14.92
C GLY A 54 -2.76 25.59 15.01
N LEU A 55 -3.26 24.62 14.23
CA LEU A 55 -2.67 23.28 14.15
C LEU A 55 -1.67 23.18 12.99
N ARG A 56 -0.59 22.43 13.19
CA ARG A 56 0.32 22.08 12.09
C ARG A 56 -0.29 20.94 11.29
N ASP A 57 0.08 20.85 10.01
CA ASP A 57 -0.38 19.77 9.15
C ASP A 57 -0.12 18.38 9.75
N VAL A 58 1.02 18.19 10.40
CA VAL A 58 1.38 16.90 11.03
C VAL A 58 0.45 16.55 12.19
N ASP A 59 -0.04 17.55 12.93
CA ASP A 59 -0.97 17.35 14.04
C ASP A 59 -2.36 16.98 13.50
N ILE A 60 -2.78 17.62 12.41
CA ILE A 60 -4.02 17.28 11.70
C ILE A 60 -3.93 15.85 11.14
N SER A 61 -2.83 15.49 10.48
CA SER A 61 -2.58 14.15 9.97
C SER A 61 -2.64 13.11 11.11
N ALA A 62 -2.01 13.37 12.25
CA ALA A 62 -2.03 12.48 13.41
C ALA A 62 -3.46 12.26 13.96
N ILE A 63 -4.22 13.34 14.13
CA ILE A 63 -5.62 13.26 14.57
C ILE A 63 -6.46 12.40 13.60
N LEU A 64 -6.31 12.63 12.29
CA LEU A 64 -7.06 11.88 11.27
C LEU A 64 -6.64 10.40 11.20
N LEU A 65 -5.35 10.11 11.34
CA LEU A 65 -4.81 8.75 11.39
C LEU A 65 -5.28 7.97 12.61
N ASP A 66 -5.49 8.64 13.74
CA ASP A 66 -6.02 8.03 14.95
C ASP A 66 -7.55 7.84 14.86
N MET A 67 -8.28 8.78 14.24
CA MET A 67 -9.74 8.69 14.06
C MET A 67 -10.17 7.66 12.99
N ALA A 68 -9.41 7.52 11.90
CA ALA A 68 -9.80 6.69 10.77
C ALA A 68 -10.01 5.20 11.12
N PRO A 69 -9.19 4.54 11.96
CA PRO A 69 -9.46 3.18 12.44
C PRO A 69 -10.78 3.05 13.22
N HIS A 70 -11.21 4.10 13.94
CA HIS A 70 -12.52 4.08 14.61
C HIS A 70 -13.65 4.13 13.59
N LEU A 71 -13.55 4.99 12.56
CA LEU A 71 -14.53 5.03 11.48
C LEU A 71 -14.56 3.70 10.72
N SER A 72 -13.38 3.13 10.45
CA SER A 72 -13.25 1.84 9.78
C SER A 72 -14.02 0.73 10.49
N ARG A 73 -13.77 0.55 11.80
CA ARG A 73 -14.48 -0.44 12.64
C ARG A 73 -15.98 -0.15 12.74
N PHE A 74 -16.37 1.12 12.82
CA PHE A 74 -17.77 1.51 12.91
C PHE A 74 -18.55 1.15 11.64
N VAL A 75 -17.99 1.48 10.46
CA VAL A 75 -18.60 1.13 9.16
C VAL A 75 -18.57 -0.38 8.94
N ALA A 76 -17.48 -1.06 9.30
CA ALA A 76 -17.42 -2.52 9.20
C ALA A 76 -18.55 -3.18 9.99
N LYS A 77 -18.82 -2.71 11.21
CA LYS A 77 -19.94 -3.17 12.03
C LYS A 77 -21.31 -2.77 11.46
N LEU A 78 -21.42 -1.58 10.87
CA LEU A 78 -22.67 -1.11 10.26
C LEU A 78 -23.16 -2.07 9.16
N PHE A 79 -22.22 -2.57 8.34
CA PHE A 79 -22.52 -3.45 7.21
C PHE A 79 -22.28 -4.95 7.50
N GLY A 80 -21.72 -5.30 8.65
CA GLY A 80 -21.43 -6.70 9.01
C GLY A 80 -20.25 -7.30 8.24
N VAL A 81 -19.22 -6.49 7.94
CA VAL A 81 -18.03 -6.88 7.16
C VAL A 81 -16.75 -6.91 8.00
N GLU A 82 -16.87 -7.12 9.31
CA GLU A 82 -15.72 -7.11 10.22
C GLU A 82 -14.71 -8.23 9.92
N ASN A 83 -15.18 -9.38 9.42
CA ASN A 83 -14.32 -10.51 9.11
C ASN A 83 -13.46 -10.23 7.87
N GLU A 84 -14.05 -9.70 6.81
CA GLU A 84 -13.38 -9.32 5.57
C GLU A 84 -12.36 -8.20 5.83
N CYS A 85 -12.71 -7.22 6.68
CA CYS A 85 -11.76 -6.21 7.14
C CYS A 85 -10.59 -6.83 7.94
N ARG A 86 -10.85 -7.80 8.81
CA ARG A 86 -9.79 -8.52 9.54
C ARG A 86 -8.89 -9.31 8.59
N GLU A 87 -9.45 -9.94 7.57
CA GLU A 87 -8.69 -10.66 6.54
C GLU A 87 -7.78 -9.74 5.73
N MET A 88 -8.20 -8.50 5.44
CA MET A 88 -7.31 -7.49 4.84
C MET A 88 -6.10 -7.18 5.73
N MET A 89 -6.29 -7.03 7.05
CA MET A 89 -5.20 -6.81 8.01
C MET A 89 -4.24 -8.01 8.10
N VAL A 90 -4.77 -9.24 8.08
CA VAL A 90 -3.96 -10.47 8.06
C VAL A 90 -3.14 -10.55 6.78
N ARG A 91 -3.75 -10.26 5.61
CA ARG A 91 -3.03 -10.22 4.33
C ARG A 91 -1.91 -9.18 4.35
N ALA A 92 -2.18 -7.95 4.79
CA ALA A 92 -1.15 -6.92 4.90
C ALA A 92 0.02 -7.34 5.82
N SER A 93 -0.28 -8.01 6.94
CA SER A 93 0.75 -8.53 7.86
C SER A 93 1.64 -9.59 7.20
N ARG A 94 1.07 -10.46 6.35
CA ARG A 94 1.84 -11.43 5.55
C ARG A 94 2.76 -10.73 4.57
N GLU A 95 2.26 -9.75 3.83
CA GLU A 95 3.06 -8.97 2.87
C GLU A 95 4.20 -8.21 3.56
N GLN A 96 3.99 -7.72 4.78
CA GLN A 96 5.04 -7.02 5.54
C GLN A 96 6.28 -7.88 5.79
N ILE A 97 6.11 -9.20 5.97
CA ILE A 97 7.23 -10.15 6.12
C ILE A 97 8.08 -10.17 4.84
N ILE A 98 7.43 -10.21 3.67
CA ILE A 98 8.11 -10.16 2.37
C ILE A 98 8.87 -8.84 2.21
N PHE A 99 8.28 -7.73 2.63
CA PHE A 99 8.93 -6.43 2.51
C PHE A 99 10.10 -6.22 3.49
N VAL A 100 10.02 -6.79 4.69
CA VAL A 100 11.16 -6.86 5.61
C VAL A 100 12.29 -7.67 4.97
N PHE A 101 11.98 -8.84 4.42
CA PHE A 101 12.95 -9.66 3.67
C PHE A 101 13.58 -8.88 2.49
N LYS A 102 12.77 -8.22 1.68
CA LYS A 102 13.21 -7.36 0.57
C LYS A 102 14.21 -6.30 1.05
N ARG A 103 13.85 -5.53 2.08
CA ARG A 103 14.66 -4.40 2.55
C ARG A 103 15.93 -4.84 3.28
N GLU A 104 15.79 -5.75 4.24
CA GLU A 104 16.87 -6.11 5.16
C GLU A 104 17.81 -7.16 4.58
N PHE A 105 17.30 -8.07 3.75
CA PHE A 105 18.10 -9.16 3.19
C PHE A 105 18.42 -8.95 1.71
N VAL A 106 17.43 -8.75 0.84
CA VAL A 106 17.70 -8.63 -0.60
C VAL A 106 18.49 -7.35 -0.89
N VAL A 107 17.96 -6.18 -0.52
CA VAL A 107 18.58 -4.89 -0.85
C VAL A 107 19.84 -4.62 -0.04
N ARG A 108 19.79 -4.76 1.29
CA ARG A 108 20.90 -4.37 2.16
C ARG A 108 22.05 -5.38 2.20
N ARG A 109 21.83 -6.64 1.84
CA ARG A 109 22.83 -7.70 1.93
C ARG A 109 23.15 -8.31 0.56
N VAL A 110 22.18 -8.88 -0.14
CA VAL A 110 22.42 -9.60 -1.41
C VAL A 110 22.88 -8.65 -2.52
N VAL A 111 22.09 -7.62 -2.83
CA VAL A 111 22.36 -6.68 -3.94
C VAL A 111 23.68 -5.91 -3.73
N ARG A 112 24.06 -5.65 -2.47
CA ARG A 112 25.32 -4.96 -2.14
C ARG A 112 26.57 -5.83 -2.26
N LYS A 113 26.43 -7.15 -2.18
CA LYS A 113 27.57 -8.08 -2.09
C LYS A 113 27.79 -8.90 -3.36
N TYR A 114 26.74 -9.19 -4.12
CA TYR A 114 26.81 -10.04 -5.31
C TYR A 114 26.63 -9.23 -6.59
N SER A 115 27.07 -9.79 -7.70
CA SER A 115 26.88 -9.30 -9.07
C SER A 115 26.53 -10.48 -9.98
N THR A 116 26.13 -10.20 -11.21
CA THR A 116 25.84 -11.23 -12.22
C THR A 116 27.03 -12.17 -12.44
N GLU A 117 28.25 -11.64 -12.41
CA GLU A 117 29.49 -12.40 -12.57
C GLU A 117 29.78 -13.28 -11.35
N SER A 118 29.56 -12.77 -10.13
CA SER A 118 29.90 -13.51 -8.90
C SER A 118 28.96 -14.69 -8.65
N VAL A 119 27.72 -14.64 -9.15
CA VAL A 119 26.78 -15.76 -9.04
C VAL A 119 26.98 -16.83 -10.13
N ALA A 120 27.72 -16.54 -11.21
CA ALA A 120 27.91 -17.46 -12.33
C ALA A 120 28.61 -18.77 -11.90
N GLY A 121 29.53 -18.69 -10.93
CA GLY A 121 30.26 -19.85 -10.40
C GLY A 121 29.53 -20.63 -9.29
N LEU A 122 28.34 -20.21 -8.87
CA LEU A 122 27.59 -20.89 -7.82
C LEU A 122 26.94 -22.18 -8.34
N ASN A 123 27.01 -23.25 -7.54
CA ASN A 123 26.37 -24.53 -7.86
C ASN A 123 24.87 -24.47 -7.51
N GLU A 124 24.05 -24.14 -8.51
CA GLU A 124 22.59 -24.04 -8.39
C GLU A 124 21.93 -25.31 -7.86
N ALA A 125 22.30 -26.46 -8.38
CA ALA A 125 21.70 -27.73 -7.98
C ALA A 125 21.98 -28.06 -6.52
N ARG A 126 23.20 -27.78 -6.04
CA ARG A 126 23.57 -27.94 -4.62
C ARG A 126 22.79 -26.96 -3.75
N LEU A 127 22.80 -25.67 -4.10
CA LEU A 127 22.13 -24.63 -3.31
C LEU A 127 20.62 -24.86 -3.24
N THR A 128 19.99 -25.30 -4.32
CA THR A 128 18.55 -25.61 -4.34
C THR A 128 18.23 -26.78 -3.41
N LYS A 129 18.98 -27.89 -3.48
CA LYS A 129 18.83 -29.02 -2.55
C LYS A 129 19.04 -28.61 -1.08
N GLN A 130 19.99 -27.72 -0.82
CA GLN A 130 20.22 -27.19 0.52
C GLN A 130 19.06 -26.30 0.97
N MET A 131 18.56 -25.43 0.10
CA MET A 131 17.42 -24.55 0.42
C MET A 131 16.15 -25.36 0.69
N ASP A 132 15.84 -26.36 -0.14
CA ASP A 132 14.68 -27.25 0.08
C ASP A 132 14.79 -27.97 1.43
N ALA A 133 15.96 -28.55 1.71
CA ALA A 133 16.22 -29.21 2.98
C ALA A 133 16.14 -28.25 4.17
N LEU A 134 16.59 -27.00 4.02
CA LEU A 134 16.45 -25.98 5.06
C LEU A 134 14.98 -25.68 5.30
N LEU A 135 14.21 -25.35 4.26
CA LEU A 135 12.80 -24.95 4.36
C LEU A 135 11.91 -26.04 4.96
N GLU A 136 12.20 -27.31 4.71
CA GLU A 136 11.50 -28.44 5.34
C GLU A 136 11.83 -28.59 6.84
N GLY A 137 12.95 -28.03 7.31
CA GLY A 137 13.33 -28.02 8.72
C GLY A 137 12.62 -26.96 9.56
N PHE A 138 11.95 -26.00 8.93
CA PHE A 138 11.15 -24.99 9.60
C PHE A 138 9.69 -25.45 9.70
N SER A 139 9.09 -25.24 10.88
CA SER A 139 7.69 -25.56 11.17
C SER A 139 6.90 -24.26 11.38
N GLY A 140 5.63 -24.24 10.98
CA GLY A 140 4.77 -23.05 11.14
C GLY A 140 5.00 -21.96 10.09
N VAL A 141 5.79 -22.25 9.05
CA VAL A 141 5.98 -21.35 7.90
C VAL A 141 4.86 -21.56 6.87
N PRO A 142 4.43 -20.50 6.15
CA PRO A 142 3.44 -20.64 5.09
C PRO A 142 3.93 -21.58 3.98
N HIS A 143 3.05 -22.43 3.45
CA HIS A 143 3.38 -23.38 2.37
C HIS A 143 2.63 -23.05 1.06
N ASP A 144 1.65 -22.16 1.12
CA ASP A 144 0.82 -21.69 0.01
C ASP A 144 1.51 -20.62 -0.85
N ASP A 145 2.62 -20.06 -0.37
CA ASP A 145 3.34 -18.96 -1.00
C ASP A 145 4.85 -19.12 -0.81
N PRO A 146 5.59 -19.53 -1.87
CA PRO A 146 7.04 -19.74 -1.81
C PRO A 146 7.84 -18.49 -1.44
N GLU A 147 7.41 -17.31 -1.91
CA GLU A 147 8.08 -16.04 -1.60
C GLU A 147 7.92 -15.70 -0.12
N LEU A 148 6.69 -15.83 0.40
CA LEU A 148 6.42 -15.62 1.83
C LEU A 148 7.14 -16.65 2.70
N ARG A 149 7.19 -17.92 2.28
CA ARG A 149 7.84 -19.00 3.04
C ARG A 149 9.31 -18.68 3.31
N ILE A 150 10.05 -18.32 2.27
CA ILE A 150 11.46 -17.95 2.40
C ILE A 150 11.59 -16.65 3.19
N SER A 151 10.74 -15.65 2.92
CA SER A 151 10.76 -14.38 3.65
C SER A 151 10.57 -14.56 5.15
N ALA A 152 9.66 -15.47 5.57
CA ALA A 152 9.41 -15.78 6.97
C ALA A 152 10.63 -16.43 7.64
N VAL A 153 11.20 -17.46 7.01
CA VAL A 153 12.42 -18.14 7.50
C VAL A 153 13.57 -17.15 7.67
N VAL A 154 13.81 -16.31 6.66
CA VAL A 154 14.91 -15.34 6.70
C VAL A 154 14.68 -14.29 7.78
N THR A 155 13.47 -13.77 7.90
CA THR A 155 13.14 -12.75 8.90
C THR A 155 13.31 -13.30 10.32
N GLU A 156 12.88 -14.53 10.56
CA GLU A 156 13.06 -15.24 11.83
C GLU A 156 14.55 -15.41 12.18
N LEU A 157 15.37 -15.85 11.21
CA LEU A 157 16.82 -16.00 11.42
C LEU A 157 17.55 -14.67 11.67
N LEU A 158 17.11 -13.58 11.03
CA LEU A 158 17.67 -12.24 11.25
C LEU A 158 17.51 -11.77 12.70
N GLU A 159 16.46 -12.19 13.41
CA GLU A 159 16.25 -11.86 14.82
C GLU A 159 17.29 -12.49 15.75
N HIS A 160 17.89 -13.60 15.34
CA HIS A 160 18.96 -14.26 16.07
C HIS A 160 20.34 -13.80 15.59
N GLU A 161 20.47 -13.49 14.29
CA GLU A 161 21.74 -13.07 13.67
C GLU A 161 22.33 -11.81 14.32
N ARG A 162 21.50 -10.89 14.82
CA ARG A 162 21.95 -9.68 15.55
C ARG A 162 22.82 -9.98 16.78
N PHE A 163 22.77 -11.21 17.31
CA PHE A 163 23.57 -11.64 18.45
C PHE A 163 24.84 -12.39 18.07
N LEU A 164 25.17 -12.58 16.79
CA LEU A 164 26.38 -13.33 16.40
C LEU A 164 27.69 -12.78 17.02
N LYS A 165 27.76 -11.47 17.27
CA LYS A 165 28.91 -10.80 17.89
C LYS A 165 28.85 -10.68 19.42
N ASN A 166 27.73 -11.06 20.03
CA ASN A 166 27.45 -10.95 21.46
C ASN A 166 27.10 -12.34 22.05
N PRO A 167 27.05 -12.52 23.37
CA PRO A 167 26.49 -13.74 23.94
C PRO A 167 25.04 -13.97 23.49
N LEU A 168 24.67 -15.20 23.13
CA LEU A 168 23.31 -15.52 22.73
C LEU A 168 22.37 -15.48 23.95
N PRO A 169 21.21 -14.80 23.88
CA PRO A 169 20.18 -14.90 24.90
C PRO A 169 19.67 -16.35 25.04
N PRO A 170 19.17 -16.78 26.22
CA PRO A 170 18.65 -18.13 26.43
C PRO A 170 17.63 -18.58 25.36
N ALA A 171 16.69 -17.69 24.99
CA ALA A 171 15.72 -17.97 23.94
C ALA A 171 16.36 -18.22 22.56
N SER A 172 17.48 -17.55 22.24
CA SER A 172 18.20 -17.79 20.99
C SER A 172 19.02 -19.10 21.03
N LEU A 173 19.58 -19.46 22.19
CA LEU A 173 20.26 -20.75 22.37
C LEU A 173 19.28 -21.92 22.19
N GLU A 174 18.12 -21.85 22.85
CA GLU A 174 17.05 -22.84 22.72
C GLU A 174 16.57 -22.95 21.27
N TYR A 175 16.25 -21.81 20.66
CA TYR A 175 15.80 -21.76 19.28
C TYR A 175 16.79 -22.41 18.29
N LEU A 176 18.06 -22.00 18.35
CA LEU A 176 19.09 -22.52 17.44
C LEU A 176 19.41 -23.99 17.73
N GLY A 177 19.33 -24.42 18.99
CA GLY A 177 19.44 -25.84 19.36
C GLY A 177 18.32 -26.69 18.76
N MET A 178 17.07 -26.22 18.84
CA MET A 178 15.93 -26.88 18.20
C MET A 178 16.03 -26.86 16.68
N LEU A 179 16.52 -25.76 16.08
CA LEU A 179 16.79 -25.70 14.65
C LEU A 179 17.84 -26.74 14.24
N ALA A 180 18.96 -26.84 14.96
CA ALA A 180 19.99 -27.85 14.69
C ALA A 180 19.42 -29.28 14.71
N GLN A 181 18.58 -29.59 15.69
CA GLN A 181 17.89 -30.88 15.78
C GLN A 181 16.94 -31.13 14.60
N ARG A 182 16.15 -30.13 14.18
CA ARG A 182 15.22 -30.25 13.04
C ARG A 182 15.95 -30.39 11.70
N LEU A 183 17.16 -29.83 11.61
CA LEU A 183 18.00 -29.94 10.43
C LEU A 183 18.83 -31.23 10.42
N ALA A 184 18.98 -31.91 11.56
CA ALA A 184 19.69 -33.18 11.66
C ALA A 184 19.07 -34.27 10.78
N GLY A 185 19.93 -35.13 10.21
CA GLY A 185 19.50 -36.21 9.29
C GLY A 185 19.29 -35.77 7.85
N ARG A 186 19.42 -34.48 7.53
CA ARG A 186 19.31 -33.96 6.17
C ARG A 186 20.68 -33.98 5.48
N GLU A 187 20.88 -34.95 4.59
CA GLU A 187 22.16 -35.19 3.91
C GLU A 187 22.72 -33.95 3.20
N ALA A 188 21.86 -33.11 2.61
CA ALA A 188 22.27 -31.89 1.93
C ALA A 188 22.89 -30.84 2.89
N LEU A 189 22.60 -30.92 4.18
CA LEU A 189 23.01 -29.96 5.21
C LEU A 189 24.04 -30.52 6.19
N LYS A 190 24.50 -31.76 6.00
CA LYS A 190 25.42 -32.44 6.92
C LYS A 190 26.68 -31.63 7.23
N ASP A 191 27.20 -30.90 6.23
CA ASP A 191 28.41 -30.09 6.35
C ASP A 191 28.20 -28.82 7.20
N LEU A 192 26.95 -28.42 7.44
CA LEU A 192 26.60 -27.20 8.18
C LEU A 192 26.29 -27.49 9.66
N LEU A 193 26.00 -28.76 10.01
CA LEU A 193 25.50 -29.15 11.31
C LEU A 193 26.62 -29.30 12.33
N PRO A 194 26.47 -28.75 13.55
CA PRO A 194 27.44 -28.95 14.60
C PRO A 194 27.33 -30.36 15.20
N VAL A 195 28.46 -30.90 15.66
CA VAL A 195 28.51 -32.18 16.39
C VAL A 195 27.90 -32.03 17.80
N GLU A 196 28.09 -30.87 18.43
CA GLU A 196 27.56 -30.53 19.75
C GLU A 196 26.89 -29.16 19.74
N ALA A 197 25.78 -29.01 20.48
CA ALA A 197 25.00 -27.77 20.55
C ALA A 197 25.59 -26.74 21.53
N THR A 198 26.89 -26.49 21.46
CA THR A 198 27.53 -25.41 22.24
C THR A 198 27.24 -24.04 21.62
N GLU A 199 27.27 -22.97 22.42
CA GLU A 199 27.01 -21.61 21.92
C GLU A 199 27.86 -21.23 20.69
N PRO A 200 29.20 -21.45 20.67
CA PRO A 200 30.01 -21.15 19.49
C PRO A 200 29.59 -21.96 18.26
N ALA A 201 29.23 -23.23 18.45
CA ALA A 201 28.80 -24.12 17.38
C ALA A 201 27.43 -23.71 16.81
N LEU A 202 26.49 -23.24 17.65
CA LEU A 202 25.20 -22.72 17.22
C LEU A 202 25.34 -21.39 16.45
N LYS A 203 26.27 -20.52 16.87
CA LYS A 203 26.59 -19.29 16.09
C LYS A 203 27.17 -19.62 14.73
N HIS A 204 28.07 -20.61 14.66
CA HIS A 204 28.63 -21.08 13.40
C HIS A 204 27.54 -21.67 12.48
N LEU A 205 26.65 -22.52 13.02
CA LEU A 205 25.50 -23.06 12.29
C LEU A 205 24.65 -21.93 11.69
N LEU A 206 24.27 -20.93 12.49
CA LEU A 206 23.48 -19.80 12.01
C LEU A 206 24.19 -19.05 10.88
N ALA A 207 25.49 -18.77 11.01
CA ALA A 207 26.27 -18.10 9.99
C ALA A 207 26.32 -18.90 8.66
N GLU A 208 26.52 -20.22 8.74
CA GLU A 208 26.55 -21.10 7.58
C GLU A 208 25.19 -21.23 6.90
N VAL A 209 24.11 -21.41 7.67
CA VAL A 209 22.73 -21.43 7.17
C VAL A 209 22.40 -20.12 6.45
N MET A 210 22.69 -18.96 7.08
CA MET A 210 22.50 -17.66 6.45
C MET A 210 23.34 -17.50 5.18
N GLY A 211 24.56 -18.05 5.16
CA GLY A 211 25.41 -18.04 3.97
C GLY A 211 24.89 -18.90 2.81
N VAL A 212 24.23 -20.03 3.08
CA VAL A 212 23.54 -20.82 2.05
C VAL A 212 22.35 -20.05 1.48
N ILE A 213 21.48 -19.52 2.35
CA ILE A 213 20.32 -18.72 1.96
C ILE A 213 20.76 -17.53 1.12
N GLU A 214 21.78 -16.79 1.56
CA GLU A 214 22.29 -15.60 0.88
C GLU A 214 22.76 -15.92 -0.54
N ARG A 215 23.53 -17.00 -0.73
CA ARG A 215 23.99 -17.45 -2.06
C ARG A 215 22.83 -17.91 -2.94
N TRP A 216 21.86 -18.62 -2.37
CA TRP A 216 20.68 -19.07 -3.11
C TRP A 216 19.81 -17.87 -3.54
N VAL A 217 19.53 -16.92 -2.65
CA VAL A 217 18.78 -15.70 -2.98
C VAL A 217 19.52 -14.86 -4.01
N ALA A 218 20.85 -14.71 -3.90
CA ALA A 218 21.65 -14.02 -4.91
C ALA A 218 21.51 -14.66 -6.29
N LEU A 219 21.58 -15.99 -6.35
CA LEU A 219 21.40 -16.74 -7.58
C LEU A 219 20.01 -16.49 -8.20
N GLN A 220 18.95 -16.56 -7.39
CA GLN A 220 17.58 -16.34 -7.87
C GLN A 220 17.33 -14.89 -8.31
N TYR A 221 17.89 -13.91 -7.59
CA TYR A 221 17.76 -12.50 -7.92
C TYR A 221 18.42 -12.14 -9.26
N TYR A 222 19.66 -12.59 -9.49
CA TYR A 222 20.41 -12.25 -10.70
C TYR A 222 20.06 -13.11 -11.92
N ARG A 223 19.66 -14.38 -11.73
CA ARG A 223 19.24 -15.24 -12.86
C ARG A 223 17.77 -15.06 -13.24
N ARG A 224 16.91 -14.63 -12.30
CA ARG A 224 15.45 -14.52 -12.44
C ARG A 224 14.83 -15.72 -13.16
N SER A 225 14.76 -16.85 -12.46
CA SER A 225 14.10 -18.04 -12.99
C SER A 225 12.59 -17.81 -13.13
N ALA A 226 11.90 -18.63 -13.93
CA ALA A 226 10.44 -18.55 -14.07
C ALA A 226 9.70 -18.68 -12.73
N ALA A 227 10.29 -19.35 -11.73
CA ALA A 227 9.70 -19.50 -10.39
C ALA A 227 9.81 -18.24 -9.52
N THR A 228 10.74 -17.34 -9.84
CA THR A 228 11.01 -16.12 -9.06
C THR A 228 10.88 -14.84 -9.86
N GLU A 229 10.51 -14.93 -11.14
CA GLU A 229 10.33 -13.80 -12.04
C GLU A 229 9.31 -12.79 -11.48
N GLU A 230 8.21 -13.27 -10.91
CA GLU A 230 7.15 -12.41 -10.38
C GLU A 230 7.36 -11.97 -8.92
N TRP A 231 8.47 -12.36 -8.28
CA TRP A 231 8.71 -12.04 -6.87
C TRP A 231 8.89 -10.54 -6.65
N ILE A 232 8.06 -9.97 -5.78
CA ILE A 232 8.06 -8.54 -5.49
C ILE A 232 9.29 -8.14 -4.67
N SER A 233 9.84 -9.08 -3.91
CA SER A 233 11.09 -8.96 -3.15
C SER A 233 12.31 -8.72 -4.05
N PHE A 234 12.23 -9.07 -5.33
CA PHE A 234 13.30 -8.86 -6.31
C PHE A 234 13.08 -7.65 -7.22
N ARG A 235 11.89 -7.03 -7.19
CA ARG A 235 11.59 -5.82 -7.96
C ARG A 235 12.16 -4.58 -7.25
N LEU A 236 13.16 -3.93 -7.82
CA LEU A 236 13.73 -2.68 -7.30
C LEU A 236 13.34 -1.48 -8.17
N PRO A 237 13.21 -0.27 -7.59
CA PRO A 237 13.03 0.96 -8.37
C PRO A 237 14.20 1.19 -9.34
N HIS A 238 13.91 1.51 -10.59
CA HIS A 238 14.93 1.83 -11.58
C HIS A 238 15.39 3.28 -11.43
N PRO A 239 16.67 3.59 -11.70
CA PRO A 239 17.11 4.96 -11.87
C PRO A 239 16.35 5.65 -13.02
N VAL A 240 16.01 6.91 -12.84
CA VAL A 240 15.35 7.71 -13.88
C VAL A 240 16.42 8.53 -14.61
N ASP A 241 16.57 8.29 -15.91
CA ASP A 241 17.34 9.15 -16.82
C ASP A 241 16.38 9.96 -17.71
N TYR A 242 16.32 11.27 -17.48
CA TYR A 242 15.46 12.18 -18.23
C TYR A 242 15.84 12.30 -19.71
N ASN A 243 17.07 11.92 -20.10
CA ASN A 243 17.48 11.88 -21.50
C ASN A 243 17.11 10.56 -22.18
N HIS A 244 16.80 9.51 -21.42
CA HIS A 244 16.50 8.16 -21.91
C HIS A 244 15.31 7.55 -21.15
N LEU A 245 14.20 8.28 -21.08
CA LEU A 245 12.98 7.81 -20.38
C LEU A 245 12.29 6.61 -21.06
N VAL A 246 12.59 6.39 -22.34
CA VAL A 246 12.06 5.27 -23.12
C VAL A 246 13.24 4.62 -23.82
N GLU A 247 13.38 3.31 -23.63
CA GLU A 247 14.36 2.52 -24.37
C GLU A 247 14.01 2.53 -25.85
N THR A 248 14.94 3.04 -26.65
CA THR A 248 14.81 3.10 -28.11
C THR A 248 16.15 2.85 -28.76
N HIS A 249 16.11 2.34 -29.99
CA HIS A 249 17.27 2.16 -30.85
C HIS A 249 17.02 2.83 -32.20
N PRO A 250 18.05 3.41 -32.84
CA PRO A 250 17.93 3.90 -34.20
C PRO A 250 17.45 2.79 -35.13
N LEU A 251 16.52 3.13 -36.02
CA LEU A 251 16.02 2.25 -37.06
C LEU A 251 16.56 2.75 -38.40
N ASP A 252 17.42 1.96 -39.02
CA ASP A 252 17.84 2.19 -40.40
C ASP A 252 16.62 1.95 -41.31
N GLY A 253 16.05 3.03 -41.83
CA GLY A 253 14.83 3.01 -42.61
C GLY A 253 14.72 4.20 -43.56
N PRO A 254 13.66 4.24 -44.39
CA PRO A 254 13.48 5.31 -45.39
C PRO A 254 13.23 6.69 -44.76
N VAL A 255 12.91 6.74 -43.46
CA VAL A 255 12.69 7.98 -42.70
C VAL A 255 13.94 8.23 -41.82
N PRO A 256 14.73 9.28 -42.08
CA PRO A 256 15.88 9.64 -41.26
C PRO A 256 15.51 9.83 -39.78
N ASP A 257 16.44 9.53 -38.88
CA ASP A 257 16.29 9.69 -37.42
C ASP A 257 15.11 8.92 -36.81
N SER A 258 14.66 7.84 -37.47
CA SER A 258 13.65 6.94 -36.92
C SER A 258 14.21 6.19 -35.72
N ASN A 259 13.39 6.05 -34.68
CA ASN A 259 13.70 5.24 -33.51
C ASN A 259 12.64 4.16 -33.33
N ILE A 260 13.05 3.00 -32.84
CA ILE A 260 12.17 1.87 -32.56
C ILE A 260 12.42 1.35 -31.14
N GLY A 261 11.35 0.92 -30.46
CA GLY A 261 11.47 0.28 -29.14
C GLY A 261 11.90 -1.19 -29.24
N PRO A 262 12.19 -1.84 -28.11
CA PRO A 262 12.53 -3.26 -28.07
C PRO A 262 11.39 -4.13 -28.64
N ALA A 263 11.73 -5.08 -29.51
CA ALA A 263 10.75 -5.97 -30.14
C ALA A 263 9.95 -6.81 -29.14
N GLY A 264 10.55 -7.16 -28.00
CA GLY A 264 9.87 -7.89 -26.91
C GLY A 264 8.74 -7.09 -26.24
N HIS A 265 8.70 -5.77 -26.40
CA HIS A 265 7.63 -4.91 -25.87
C HIS A 265 6.49 -4.67 -26.87
N TYR A 266 6.61 -5.20 -28.10
CA TYR A 266 5.57 -5.02 -29.10
C TYR A 266 4.31 -5.74 -28.69
N ARG A 267 3.19 -5.00 -28.71
CA ARG A 267 1.86 -5.52 -28.46
C ARG A 267 1.03 -5.27 -29.69
N ARG A 268 0.50 -6.34 -30.29
CA ARG A 268 -0.50 -6.20 -31.35
C ARG A 268 -1.78 -5.72 -30.70
N ARG A 269 -2.23 -4.52 -31.07
CA ARG A 269 -3.54 -4.02 -30.62
C ARG A 269 -4.63 -4.64 -31.49
N ASP A 270 -5.53 -5.37 -30.85
CA ASP A 270 -6.78 -5.83 -31.42
C ASP A 270 -7.92 -5.27 -30.57
N GLY A 271 -8.87 -4.56 -31.17
CA GLY A 271 -9.96 -3.89 -30.46
C GLY A 271 -9.55 -2.69 -29.56
N PHE A 272 -10.44 -2.39 -28.60
CA PHE A 272 -10.37 -1.23 -27.71
C PHE A 272 -10.21 -1.61 -26.22
N ASP A 273 -9.90 -2.87 -25.94
CA ASP A 273 -9.64 -3.33 -24.58
C ASP A 273 -8.42 -2.63 -23.97
N LEU A 274 -8.42 -2.54 -22.64
CA LEU A 274 -7.33 -1.94 -21.88
C LEU A 274 -6.10 -2.86 -21.91
N THR A 275 -4.98 -2.30 -22.34
CA THR A 275 -3.70 -3.03 -22.45
C THR A 275 -2.76 -2.76 -21.27
N ASP A 276 -3.13 -1.86 -20.37
CA ASP A 276 -2.43 -1.58 -19.11
C ASP A 276 -3.07 -2.39 -17.95
N PRO A 277 -2.42 -3.45 -17.47
CA PRO A 277 -2.95 -4.23 -16.36
C PRO A 277 -2.92 -3.40 -15.07
N ARG A 278 -3.94 -3.59 -14.23
CA ARG A 278 -3.95 -3.06 -12.86
C ARG A 278 -2.95 -3.84 -12.03
N PHE A 279 -2.36 -3.16 -11.05
CA PHE A 279 -1.53 -3.85 -10.05
C PHE A 279 -2.37 -4.87 -9.27
N GLY A 280 -1.81 -6.05 -9.06
CA GLY A 280 -2.35 -7.02 -8.13
C GLY A 280 -2.21 -6.54 -6.67
N PRO A 281 -2.87 -7.22 -5.70
CA PRO A 281 -2.82 -6.83 -4.29
C PRO A 281 -1.40 -6.69 -3.72
N ARG A 282 -0.48 -7.62 -4.04
CA ARG A 282 0.92 -7.58 -3.60
C ARG A 282 1.71 -6.42 -4.21
N GLU A 283 1.48 -6.12 -5.49
CA GLU A 283 2.13 -5.00 -6.17
C GLU A 283 1.68 -3.66 -5.57
N VAL A 284 0.38 -3.51 -5.31
CA VAL A 284 -0.15 -2.35 -4.56
C VAL A 284 0.54 -2.22 -3.21
N MET A 285 0.61 -3.31 -2.43
CA MET A 285 1.25 -3.29 -1.12
C MET A 285 2.75 -2.98 -1.19
N SER A 286 3.45 -3.36 -2.27
CA SER A 286 4.86 -2.99 -2.47
C SER A 286 5.03 -1.50 -2.73
N GLU A 287 4.11 -0.85 -3.43
CA GLU A 287 4.13 0.62 -3.57
C GLU A 287 3.86 1.33 -2.24
N ILE A 288 3.00 0.74 -1.42
CA ILE A 288 2.70 1.22 -0.06
C ILE A 288 3.93 1.12 0.85
N ASP A 289 4.64 -0.02 0.87
CA ASP A 289 5.89 -0.18 1.65
C ASP A 289 7.04 0.68 1.11
N TYR A 290 7.10 0.88 -0.21
CA TYR A 290 8.09 1.77 -0.82
C TYR A 290 7.86 3.26 -0.45
N CYS A 291 6.62 3.63 -0.13
CA CYS A 291 6.29 4.97 0.35
C CYS A 291 6.93 5.26 1.72
N ILE A 292 7.67 6.37 1.84
CA ILE A 292 8.36 6.75 3.09
C ILE A 292 7.51 7.62 4.04
N PHE A 293 6.20 7.66 3.80
CA PHE A 293 5.21 8.42 4.55
C PHE A 293 5.60 9.88 4.88
N CYS A 294 5.87 10.70 3.86
CA CYS A 294 6.51 12.01 4.03
C CYS A 294 5.76 13.04 4.92
N HIS A 295 4.49 12.81 5.24
CA HIS A 295 3.71 13.68 6.14
C HIS A 295 4.32 13.81 7.54
N GLU A 296 4.90 12.73 8.09
CA GLU A 296 5.54 12.71 9.42
C GLU A 296 6.69 13.72 9.54
N ARG A 297 7.29 14.10 8.41
CA ARG A 297 8.43 15.00 8.32
C ARG A 297 8.05 16.39 7.81
N SER A 298 6.74 16.66 7.71
CA SER A 298 6.18 17.88 7.11
C SER A 298 6.64 18.15 5.66
N LYS A 299 6.94 17.08 4.91
CA LYS A 299 7.42 17.15 3.52
C LYS A 299 6.45 16.50 2.55
N TYR A 300 5.21 17.00 2.51
CA TYR A 300 4.09 16.50 1.73
C TYR A 300 4.25 16.67 0.20
N SER A 301 5.34 16.20 -0.41
CA SER A 301 5.65 16.55 -1.81
C SER A 301 4.62 16.03 -2.81
N CYS A 302 4.11 14.81 -2.63
CA CYS A 302 3.10 14.24 -3.52
C CYS A 302 1.72 14.91 -3.38
N SER A 303 1.40 15.46 -2.20
CA SER A 303 0.12 16.10 -1.91
C SER A 303 0.16 17.61 -2.19
N LYS A 304 1.18 18.29 -1.68
CA LYS A 304 1.33 19.76 -1.67
C LYS A 304 2.43 20.30 -2.58
N GLY A 305 3.09 19.43 -3.34
CA GLY A 305 4.15 19.78 -4.29
C GLY A 305 5.54 19.93 -3.70
N MET A 306 6.54 20.00 -4.58
CA MET A 306 7.94 20.22 -4.23
C MET A 306 8.27 21.71 -4.32
N LYS A 307 8.50 22.36 -3.18
CA LYS A 307 8.82 23.79 -3.12
C LYS A 307 10.32 24.09 -3.24
N GLU A 308 10.63 25.27 -3.75
CA GLU A 308 11.94 25.93 -3.79
C GLU A 308 11.73 27.41 -3.48
N GLY A 309 11.96 27.78 -2.22
CA GLY A 309 11.48 29.06 -1.67
C GLY A 309 9.95 29.13 -1.75
N ASP A 310 9.44 30.22 -2.33
CA ASP A 310 8.01 30.45 -2.53
C ASP A 310 7.45 29.82 -3.81
N ALA A 311 8.31 29.33 -4.70
CA ALA A 311 7.92 28.72 -5.97
C ALA A 311 7.91 27.19 -5.91
N PHE A 312 7.30 26.56 -6.92
CA PHE A 312 7.41 25.12 -7.13
C PHE A 312 8.62 24.79 -7.99
N LYS A 313 9.32 23.72 -7.64
CA LYS A 313 10.40 23.14 -8.44
C LYS A 313 9.88 22.71 -9.80
N LYS A 314 10.77 22.74 -10.79
CA LYS A 314 10.57 22.11 -12.08
C LYS A 314 11.46 20.89 -12.22
N ASN A 315 10.95 19.83 -12.86
CA ASN A 315 11.78 18.70 -13.25
C ASN A 315 12.63 19.06 -14.49
N PRO A 316 13.59 18.21 -14.90
CA PRO A 316 14.43 18.46 -16.09
C PRO A 316 13.66 18.64 -17.42
N LEU A 317 12.40 18.20 -17.51
CA LEU A 317 11.52 18.44 -18.66
C LEU A 317 10.74 19.76 -18.58
N GLY A 318 10.97 20.57 -17.53
CA GLY A 318 10.26 21.82 -17.29
C GLY A 318 8.89 21.70 -16.63
N TYR A 319 8.47 20.48 -16.24
CA TYR A 319 7.19 20.26 -15.57
C TYR A 319 7.20 20.82 -14.15
N THR A 320 6.16 21.58 -13.78
CA THR A 320 6.06 22.17 -12.43
C THR A 320 5.52 21.16 -11.42
N LEU A 321 6.30 20.86 -10.39
CA LEU A 321 6.01 19.80 -9.41
C LEU A 321 5.00 20.28 -8.34
N LYS A 322 3.73 20.47 -8.71
CA LYS A 322 2.66 20.99 -7.84
C LYS A 322 2.04 19.95 -6.89
N GLY A 323 2.17 18.66 -7.21
CA GLY A 323 1.56 17.58 -6.43
C GLY A 323 0.09 17.38 -6.80
N CYS A 324 -0.64 16.64 -5.97
CA CYS A 324 -2.07 16.36 -6.18
C CYS A 324 -2.88 17.67 -6.25
N PRO A 325 -3.66 17.90 -7.33
CA PRO A 325 -4.50 19.10 -7.45
C PRO A 325 -5.52 19.28 -6.32
N LEU A 326 -5.90 18.18 -5.65
CA LEU A 326 -6.86 18.16 -4.55
C LEU A 326 -6.20 18.29 -3.17
N ASN A 327 -4.86 18.36 -3.09
CA ASN A 327 -4.10 18.25 -1.84
C ASN A 327 -4.50 17.02 -1.01
N GLN A 328 -4.79 15.91 -1.70
CA GLN A 328 -5.28 14.68 -1.08
C GLN A 328 -4.32 14.16 0.00
N LYS A 329 -4.88 13.59 1.06
CA LYS A 329 -4.16 12.91 2.17
C LYS A 329 -3.57 11.56 1.75
N ILE A 330 -2.67 11.60 0.76
CA ILE A 330 -2.04 10.42 0.14
C ILE A 330 -1.21 9.65 1.15
N SER A 331 -0.36 10.36 1.90
CA SER A 331 0.59 9.68 2.77
C SER A 331 -0.11 9.03 3.96
N GLU A 332 -1.18 9.66 4.45
CA GLU A 332 -2.00 9.18 5.55
C GLU A 332 -2.83 7.96 5.12
N SER A 333 -3.42 7.98 3.91
CA SER A 333 -4.12 6.81 3.38
C SER A 333 -3.18 5.63 3.18
N HIS A 334 -1.93 5.88 2.77
CA HIS A 334 -0.91 4.84 2.65
C HIS A 334 -0.53 4.22 4.00
N VAL A 335 -0.45 5.00 5.09
CA VAL A 335 -0.20 4.46 6.45
C VAL A 335 -1.30 3.48 6.87
N LEU A 336 -2.57 3.83 6.64
CA LEU A 336 -3.70 2.95 6.97
C LEU A 336 -3.70 1.70 6.09
N LYS A 337 -3.46 1.86 4.79
CA LYS A 337 -3.33 0.76 3.85
C LYS A 337 -2.17 -0.20 4.21
N ALA A 338 -1.04 0.32 4.69
CA ALA A 338 0.09 -0.50 5.16
C ALA A 338 -0.32 -1.44 6.32
N ARG A 339 -1.27 -1.00 7.16
CA ARG A 339 -1.86 -1.79 8.26
C ARG A 339 -3.00 -2.71 7.79
N GLY A 340 -3.32 -2.70 6.51
CA GLY A 340 -4.46 -3.42 5.92
C GLY A 340 -5.82 -2.77 6.17
N ASP A 341 -5.87 -1.51 6.63
CA ASP A 341 -7.12 -0.77 6.83
C ASP A 341 -7.49 0.04 5.58
N SER A 342 -7.89 -0.66 4.51
CA SER A 342 -8.30 -0.03 3.25
C SER A 342 -9.58 0.82 3.41
N LEU A 343 -10.47 0.48 4.36
CA LEU A 343 -11.70 1.24 4.59
C LEU A 343 -11.39 2.60 5.24
N GLY A 344 -10.54 2.61 6.28
CA GLY A 344 -10.03 3.86 6.87
C GLY A 344 -9.22 4.68 5.86
N ALA A 345 -8.39 4.03 5.04
CA ALA A 345 -7.64 4.68 3.98
C ALA A 345 -8.55 5.36 2.95
N LEU A 346 -9.61 4.68 2.50
CA LEU A 346 -10.60 5.25 1.58
C LEU A 346 -11.35 6.42 2.23
N ALA A 347 -11.71 6.32 3.51
CA ALA A 347 -12.36 7.42 4.21
C ALA A 347 -11.50 8.69 4.22
N LEU A 348 -10.16 8.57 4.35
CA LEU A 348 -9.27 9.73 4.24
C LEU A 348 -9.18 10.27 2.80
N ILE A 349 -9.16 9.40 1.80
CA ILE A 349 -9.15 9.79 0.38
C ILE A 349 -10.42 10.61 0.05
N ILE A 350 -11.59 10.13 0.49
CA ILE A 350 -12.89 10.74 0.19
C ILE A 350 -13.05 12.14 0.79
N ILE A 351 -12.31 12.50 1.84
CA ILE A 351 -12.31 13.88 2.37
C ILE A 351 -11.96 14.89 1.26
N ASP A 352 -10.98 14.54 0.43
CA ASP A 352 -10.46 15.43 -0.61
C ASP A 352 -10.96 15.04 -2.02
N ASN A 353 -11.32 13.77 -2.22
CA ASN A 353 -11.69 13.21 -3.52
C ASN A 353 -12.83 12.18 -3.42
N PRO A 354 -14.09 12.61 -3.26
CA PRO A 354 -15.23 11.71 -3.27
C PRO A 354 -15.46 11.06 -4.65
N MET A 355 -14.76 11.52 -5.69
CA MET A 355 -14.83 11.01 -7.07
C MET A 355 -13.59 10.18 -7.42
N VAL A 356 -12.98 9.54 -6.43
CA VAL A 356 -11.80 8.67 -6.60
C VAL A 356 -11.93 7.63 -7.73
N PRO A 357 -13.10 7.02 -8.04
CA PRO A 357 -13.21 6.13 -9.19
C PRO A 357 -12.93 6.81 -10.54
N GLY A 358 -13.12 8.13 -10.64
CA GLY A 358 -12.91 8.93 -11.84
C GLY A 358 -11.49 9.47 -12.03
N THR A 359 -10.61 9.34 -11.04
CA THR A 359 -9.28 10.00 -11.04
C THR A 359 -8.08 9.04 -10.97
N GLY A 360 -8.28 7.74 -10.71
CA GLY A 360 -7.23 6.75 -10.43
C GLY A 360 -6.17 6.52 -11.53
N HIS A 361 -5.49 5.36 -11.51
CA HIS A 361 -4.21 5.11 -12.21
C HIS A 361 -4.13 5.37 -13.72
N ARG A 362 -5.24 5.53 -14.41
CA ARG A 362 -5.26 5.79 -15.86
C ARG A 362 -5.36 7.27 -16.22
N ILE A 363 -5.74 8.11 -15.26
CA ILE A 363 -6.07 9.51 -15.51
C ILE A 363 -5.09 10.44 -14.80
N CYS A 364 -4.89 10.27 -13.49
CA CYS A 364 -4.04 11.16 -12.70
C CYS A 364 -2.65 10.57 -12.45
N ASN A 365 -1.60 11.40 -12.58
CA ASN A 365 -0.23 11.03 -12.20
C ASN A 365 0.59 12.18 -11.58
N ASP A 366 -0.03 13.31 -11.24
CA ASP A 366 0.68 14.50 -10.73
C ASP A 366 1.32 14.29 -9.36
N CYS A 367 0.68 13.47 -8.52
CA CYS A 367 1.24 13.03 -7.25
C CYS A 367 2.53 12.21 -7.42
N MET A 368 2.63 11.39 -8.49
CA MET A 368 3.84 10.63 -8.81
C MET A 368 4.97 11.55 -9.25
N LYS A 369 4.67 12.51 -10.14
CA LYS A 369 5.66 13.48 -10.64
C LYS A 369 6.30 14.28 -9.51
N SER A 370 5.54 14.62 -8.47
CA SER A 370 6.03 15.34 -7.28
C SER A 370 6.46 14.43 -6.12
N CYS A 371 6.53 13.11 -6.33
CA CYS A 371 7.06 12.20 -5.32
C CYS A 371 8.48 12.61 -4.92
N ILE A 372 8.88 12.41 -3.66
CA ILE A 372 10.23 12.80 -3.21
C ILE A 372 11.34 12.04 -3.98
N PHE A 373 11.02 10.88 -4.55
CA PHE A 373 11.89 10.13 -5.43
C PHE A 373 11.92 10.77 -6.83
N GLN A 374 12.97 11.54 -7.09
CA GLN A 374 13.16 12.30 -8.33
C GLN A 374 14.30 11.76 -9.22
N LYS A 375 15.04 10.76 -8.74
CA LYS A 375 16.19 10.14 -9.44
C LYS A 375 15.99 8.64 -9.71
N GLN A 376 14.83 8.12 -9.33
CA GLN A 376 14.43 6.73 -9.47
C GLN A 376 12.91 6.69 -9.61
N ASP A 377 12.36 5.53 -9.96
CA ASP A 377 10.92 5.33 -10.10
C ASP A 377 10.18 5.92 -8.88
N PRO A 378 9.21 6.82 -9.09
CA PRO A 378 8.39 7.34 -8.01
C PRO A 378 7.44 6.26 -7.51
N VAL A 379 6.92 6.42 -6.28
CA VAL A 379 5.81 5.59 -5.80
C VAL A 379 4.63 5.74 -6.76
N ASN A 380 4.06 4.62 -7.21
CA ASN A 380 2.87 4.59 -8.05
C ASN A 380 1.59 4.81 -7.22
N ILE A 381 1.46 6.03 -6.72
CA ILE A 381 0.33 6.50 -5.89
C ILE A 381 -1.03 6.25 -6.56
N PRO A 382 -1.22 6.47 -7.88
CA PRO A 382 -2.49 6.21 -8.53
C PRO A 382 -2.89 4.72 -8.55
N GLN A 383 -1.93 3.79 -8.70
CA GLN A 383 -2.20 2.35 -8.54
C GLN A 383 -2.55 2.03 -7.09
N ALA A 384 -1.86 2.64 -6.12
CA ALA A 384 -2.17 2.46 -4.71
C ALA A 384 -3.57 2.96 -4.33
N GLU A 385 -3.97 4.15 -4.81
CA GLU A 385 -5.31 4.70 -4.67
C GLU A 385 -6.38 3.80 -5.30
N THR A 386 -6.12 3.33 -6.53
CA THR A 386 -7.01 2.39 -7.21
C THR A 386 -7.14 1.09 -6.43
N GLY A 387 -6.06 0.58 -5.85
CA GLY A 387 -6.04 -0.62 -5.02
C GLY A 387 -6.85 -0.45 -3.74
N ILE A 388 -6.71 0.67 -3.03
CA ILE A 388 -7.50 1.00 -1.84
C ILE A 388 -9.00 1.03 -2.18
N LEU A 389 -9.38 1.71 -3.27
CA LEU A 389 -10.76 1.73 -3.73
C LEU A 389 -11.26 0.32 -4.07
N THR A 390 -10.46 -0.45 -4.81
CA THR A 390 -10.82 -1.81 -5.26
C THR A 390 -11.02 -2.76 -4.09
N ASP A 391 -10.19 -2.67 -3.04
CA ASP A 391 -10.37 -3.46 -1.83
C ASP A 391 -11.73 -3.23 -1.18
N VAL A 392 -12.14 -1.96 -1.05
CA VAL A 392 -13.44 -1.63 -0.46
C VAL A 392 -14.58 -2.04 -1.37
N LEU A 393 -14.49 -1.83 -2.68
CA LEU A 393 -15.52 -2.26 -3.63
C LEU A 393 -15.70 -3.78 -3.68
N ASN A 394 -14.66 -4.55 -3.34
CA ASN A 394 -14.72 -6.01 -3.26
C ASN A 394 -15.28 -6.53 -1.92
N LEU A 395 -15.53 -5.68 -0.93
CA LEU A 395 -16.27 -6.08 0.26
C LEU A 395 -17.72 -6.40 -0.09
N PRO A 396 -18.41 -7.26 0.68
CA PRO A 396 -19.86 -7.22 0.73
C PRO A 396 -20.30 -5.78 0.99
N TRP A 397 -21.30 -5.29 0.26
CA TRP A 397 -21.75 -3.88 0.33
C TRP A 397 -20.69 -2.85 -0.10
N GLY A 398 -19.66 -3.24 -0.84
CA GLY A 398 -18.55 -2.34 -1.18
C GLY A 398 -18.98 -1.05 -1.89
N PHE A 399 -19.95 -1.14 -2.81
CA PHE A 399 -20.54 0.05 -3.45
C PHE A 399 -21.31 0.92 -2.46
N GLU A 400 -22.15 0.32 -1.61
CA GLU A 400 -22.94 1.05 -0.61
C GLU A 400 -22.06 1.69 0.46
N ILE A 401 -20.95 1.05 0.85
CA ILE A 401 -19.94 1.61 1.75
C ILE A 401 -19.28 2.83 1.11
N TYR A 402 -18.79 2.69 -0.14
CA TYR A 402 -18.22 3.82 -0.87
C TYR A 402 -19.24 4.95 -1.01
N SER A 403 -20.45 4.65 -1.50
CA SER A 403 -21.53 5.63 -1.69
C SER A 403 -21.87 6.32 -0.37
N LEU A 404 -21.98 5.58 0.74
CA LEU A 404 -22.21 6.16 2.07
C LEU A 404 -21.09 7.13 2.44
N LEU A 405 -19.81 6.74 2.28
CA LEU A 405 -18.69 7.59 2.65
C LEU A 405 -18.66 8.91 1.87
N THR A 406 -19.17 8.95 0.63
CA THR A 406 -19.25 10.22 -0.12
C THR A 406 -20.27 11.21 0.46
N ARG A 407 -21.28 10.74 1.20
CA ARG A 407 -22.35 11.57 1.80
C ARG A 407 -22.35 11.59 3.32
N TRP A 408 -21.57 10.71 3.95
CA TRP A 408 -21.42 10.55 5.39
C TRP A 408 -19.99 10.12 5.68
N ASN A 409 -19.17 11.08 6.09
CA ASN A 409 -17.81 10.84 6.52
C ASN A 409 -17.51 11.75 7.70
N PRO A 410 -17.62 11.26 8.95
CA PRO A 410 -17.43 12.09 10.13
C PRO A 410 -15.99 12.61 10.30
N LEU A 411 -15.03 12.15 9.49
CA LEU A 411 -13.68 12.74 9.44
C LEU A 411 -13.63 14.04 8.63
N ASN A 412 -14.61 14.24 7.72
CA ASN A 412 -14.75 15.48 6.98
C ASN A 412 -15.38 16.55 7.89
N ILE A 413 -14.53 17.35 8.52
CA ILE A 413 -14.97 18.41 9.44
C ILE A 413 -15.79 19.53 8.77
N ARG A 414 -15.74 19.64 7.43
CA ARG A 414 -16.51 20.64 6.67
C ARG A 414 -17.94 20.16 6.45
N GLN A 415 -18.09 18.90 6.07
CA GLN A 415 -19.38 18.29 5.75
C GLN A 415 -19.38 16.83 6.20
N PRO A 416 -19.64 16.55 7.50
CA PRO A 416 -19.58 15.18 8.02
C PRO A 416 -20.72 14.30 7.54
N HIS A 417 -21.84 14.90 7.13
CA HIS A 417 -23.02 14.24 6.58
C HIS A 417 -23.77 15.17 5.62
N ALA A 418 -24.51 14.62 4.66
CA ALA A 418 -25.39 15.38 3.77
C ALA A 418 -26.49 16.13 4.54
N LEU A 419 -26.82 17.33 4.10
CA LEU A 419 -27.87 18.17 4.70
C LEU A 419 -29.25 17.86 4.10
N SER A 420 -30.30 18.16 4.87
CA SER A 420 -31.68 18.10 4.40
C SER A 420 -31.92 19.07 3.25
N TYR A 421 -32.89 18.75 2.38
CA TYR A 421 -33.26 19.62 1.27
C TYR A 421 -33.62 21.02 1.77
N ASN A 422 -32.93 22.03 1.23
CA ASN A 422 -33.01 23.42 1.69
C ASN A 422 -34.05 24.27 0.93
N GLY A 423 -34.79 23.66 -0.01
CA GLY A 423 -35.81 24.34 -0.82
C GLY A 423 -35.32 24.93 -2.15
N LEU A 424 -34.01 24.89 -2.43
CA LEU A 424 -33.41 25.44 -3.64
C LEU A 424 -33.00 24.33 -4.63
N ASN A 425 -33.25 24.58 -5.91
CA ASN A 425 -32.92 23.67 -7.01
C ASN A 425 -31.82 24.24 -7.91
N ILE A 426 -30.89 23.40 -8.32
CA ILE A 426 -29.78 23.72 -9.21
C ILE A 426 -29.87 22.86 -10.47
N LEU A 427 -29.72 23.49 -11.64
CA LEU A 427 -29.54 22.81 -12.92
C LEU A 427 -28.05 22.73 -13.24
N VAL A 428 -27.53 21.52 -13.43
CA VAL A 428 -26.16 21.27 -13.91
C VAL A 428 -26.22 20.84 -15.37
N VAL A 429 -25.53 21.57 -16.24
CA VAL A 429 -25.50 21.30 -17.69
C VAL A 429 -24.15 20.67 -18.05
N GLY A 430 -24.20 19.41 -18.51
CA GLY A 430 -23.06 18.52 -18.78
C GLY A 430 -22.65 17.71 -17.54
N LEU A 431 -22.56 16.39 -17.67
CA LEU A 431 -22.21 15.45 -16.60
C LEU A 431 -20.83 14.80 -16.79
N GLY A 432 -19.89 15.54 -17.41
CA GLY A 432 -18.46 15.23 -17.33
C GLY A 432 -17.90 15.43 -15.91
N PRO A 433 -16.57 15.27 -15.71
CA PRO A 433 -15.93 15.35 -14.40
C PRO A 433 -16.30 16.56 -13.54
N ALA A 434 -16.35 17.75 -14.12
CA ALA A 434 -16.76 18.95 -13.41
C ALA A 434 -18.24 18.89 -12.99
N GLY A 435 -19.12 18.42 -13.87
CA GLY A 435 -20.57 18.40 -13.67
C GLY A 435 -21.02 17.44 -12.58
N TYR A 436 -20.62 16.17 -12.65
CA TYR A 436 -21.01 15.21 -11.60
C TYR A 436 -20.36 15.55 -10.25
N THR A 437 -19.17 16.15 -10.25
CA THR A 437 -18.49 16.57 -9.01
C THR A 437 -19.23 17.73 -8.37
N LEU A 438 -19.64 18.73 -9.17
CA LEU A 438 -20.42 19.86 -8.69
C LEU A 438 -21.79 19.41 -8.17
N ALA A 439 -22.47 18.52 -8.90
CA ALA A 439 -23.73 17.93 -8.49
C ALA A 439 -23.61 17.22 -7.12
N HIS A 440 -22.54 16.46 -6.92
CA HIS A 440 -22.26 15.78 -5.66
C HIS A 440 -22.17 16.75 -4.47
N TYR A 441 -21.41 17.84 -4.60
CA TYR A 441 -21.28 18.82 -3.52
C TYR A 441 -22.60 19.52 -3.24
N PHE A 442 -23.36 19.92 -4.27
CA PHE A 442 -24.68 20.54 -4.07
C PHE A 442 -25.70 19.59 -3.41
N LEU A 443 -25.71 18.30 -3.78
CA LEU A 443 -26.56 17.32 -3.12
C LEU A 443 -26.23 17.20 -1.63
N ASN A 444 -24.94 17.20 -1.28
CA ASN A 444 -24.50 17.14 0.12
C ASN A 444 -24.81 18.43 0.91
N GLU A 445 -24.90 19.58 0.24
CA GLU A 445 -25.34 20.85 0.84
C GLU A 445 -26.88 20.99 0.91
N GLY A 446 -27.63 19.96 0.49
CA GLY A 446 -29.09 19.94 0.58
C GLY A 446 -29.80 20.65 -0.58
N PHE A 447 -29.15 20.87 -1.71
CA PHE A 447 -29.84 21.34 -2.91
C PHE A 447 -30.52 20.19 -3.65
N GLY A 448 -31.64 20.48 -4.30
CA GLY A 448 -32.20 19.63 -5.33
C GLY A 448 -31.37 19.81 -6.60
N VAL A 449 -30.86 18.73 -7.19
CA VAL A 449 -30.00 18.83 -8.37
C VAL A 449 -30.66 18.12 -9.54
N VAL A 450 -30.77 18.84 -10.66
CA VAL A 450 -31.16 18.29 -11.96
C VAL A 450 -29.94 18.34 -12.86
N GLY A 451 -29.50 17.20 -13.35
CA GLY A 451 -28.46 17.10 -14.38
C GLY A 451 -29.09 16.98 -15.76
N ILE A 452 -28.61 17.75 -16.73
CA ILE A 452 -28.89 17.52 -18.15
C ILE A 452 -27.57 17.27 -18.88
N ASP A 453 -27.53 16.26 -19.73
CA ASP A 453 -26.38 15.97 -20.58
C ASP A 453 -26.86 15.77 -22.03
N GLY A 454 -26.01 16.14 -22.99
CA GLY A 454 -26.32 16.17 -24.42
C GLY A 454 -25.68 15.02 -25.19
N LEU A 455 -25.65 13.81 -24.60
CA LEU A 455 -25.16 12.60 -25.28
C LEU A 455 -26.17 12.04 -26.27
#